data_AF-A0A946XKU1-F1
#
_entry.id   AF-A0A946XKU1-F1
#
_cell.length_a   1.000
_cell.length_b   1.000
_cell.length_c   1.000
_cell.angle_alpha   90.00
_cell.angle_beta   90.00
_cell.angle_gamma   90.00
#
_symmetry.space_group_name_H-M   'P 1'
#
loop_
_entity.id
_entity.type
_entity.pdbx_description
1 polymer ?
#
loop_
_entity_poly.entity_id
_entity_poly.type
_entity_poly.pdbx_seq_one_letter_code
_entity_poly.pdbx_strand_id
1 'polypeptide(L)'
;MRIISILIAGSIAAIGFVFAGVNPVHAQNCKLPDIVSNYKTGLKHFNDKNYNRALLRWVPLAEAGLGPAQRQIAKMYATGLGLDKSPGKAAFWAELSFRSGDRAGRRLSTDLRIQLAPEQRQSLKAQLKVWRAHEITCQNGRVKDSTRAVKLAYHVSIHKSITPKNANLIKEKLPMVLQTAKQADHTAKIYLSTIDQFDFYNGERYDRYVGWKAKNRLKDKSQNVIRLSVSNFFDQEPDHFAKAVLLTAKRRVYDQLPDSKFADPLMRVVKGKRIYGAVYPDIRNGNFFKVMRQAFSMAERLPKSLQRYIDIIDEFHYNPASKHYIRSGTIDSKGAFYIKSLSSEGHRMMFVRRKVLFSSPLFFLQTFIHEGTHAVQDQKAFRDYYDSQKIKAVLVRLQSNGKENSAEANNLKHEMNAKQDYANRWYRGIKTKTGRIQDIAFECEATENEIKAVKLIGGSPDIMKASGYLKLCPEAQRQIIEWRDEIARKNRHNRR
;
A
#
# COMPACT_ATOMS: atom_id res chain seq x y z
N MET A 1 -68.03 2.59 -46.69
CA MET A 1 -67.80 2.87 -48.13
C MET A 1 -66.57 3.75 -48.23
N ARG A 2 -65.59 3.37 -49.06
CA ARG A 2 -64.35 4.14 -49.31
C ARG A 2 -64.69 5.52 -49.89
N ILE A 3 -63.98 6.57 -49.46
CA ILE A 3 -63.67 7.72 -50.31
C ILE A 3 -62.20 8.10 -50.09
N ILE A 4 -61.46 8.07 -51.19
CA ILE A 4 -60.10 8.54 -51.37
C ILE A 4 -60.15 10.06 -51.56
N SER A 5 -59.20 10.81 -51.02
CA SER A 5 -58.92 12.17 -51.50
C SER A 5 -57.43 12.48 -51.51
N ILE A 6 -57.06 13.05 -52.65
CA ILE A 6 -55.77 13.34 -53.26
C ILE A 6 -54.91 14.32 -52.45
N LEU A 7 -53.59 14.08 -52.45
CA LEU A 7 -52.54 14.96 -51.94
C LEU A 7 -51.93 15.76 -53.11
N ILE A 8 -51.98 17.08 -53.03
CA ILE A 8 -51.08 18.03 -53.72
C ILE A 8 -50.67 19.09 -52.70
N ALA A 9 -49.36 19.27 -52.52
CA ALA A 9 -48.63 20.49 -52.12
C ALA A 9 -47.25 20.01 -51.62
N GLY A 10 -46.12 20.48 -52.12
CA GLY A 10 -45.74 21.88 -52.27
C GLY A 10 -44.53 22.09 -51.35
N SER A 11 -43.34 22.11 -51.92
CA SER A 11 -42.06 22.23 -51.23
C SER A 11 -41.92 23.62 -50.57
N ILE A 12 -41.67 23.67 -49.26
CA ILE A 12 -41.07 24.84 -48.60
C ILE A 12 -40.01 24.37 -47.59
N ALA A 13 -38.78 24.80 -47.89
CA ALA A 13 -37.58 25.01 -47.07
C ALA A 13 -37.47 24.35 -45.68
N ALA A 14 -36.49 23.45 -45.57
CA ALA A 14 -35.97 22.92 -44.32
C ALA A 14 -35.27 24.02 -43.49
N ILE A 15 -35.90 24.46 -42.40
CA ILE A 15 -35.21 25.11 -41.28
C ILE A 15 -34.83 24.02 -40.30
N GLY A 16 -33.55 23.66 -40.29
CA GLY A 16 -32.97 22.71 -39.36
C GLY A 16 -33.01 23.25 -37.93
N PHE A 17 -33.94 22.76 -37.11
CA PHE A 17 -33.77 22.79 -35.67
C PHE A 17 -32.78 21.69 -35.28
N VAL A 18 -31.57 22.11 -34.91
CA VAL A 18 -30.61 21.28 -34.19
C VAL A 18 -31.23 20.95 -32.83
N PHE A 19 -31.88 19.79 -32.72
CA PHE A 19 -32.05 19.18 -31.41
C PHE A 19 -30.65 18.83 -30.92
N ALA A 20 -30.18 19.58 -29.93
CA ALA A 20 -29.00 19.27 -29.16
C ALA A 20 -29.10 17.80 -28.72
N GLY A 21 -28.26 16.96 -29.30
CA GLY A 21 -28.12 15.57 -28.91
C GLY A 21 -27.73 15.53 -27.44
N VAL A 22 -28.68 15.14 -26.58
CA VAL A 22 -28.35 14.64 -25.26
C VAL A 22 -27.67 13.30 -25.52
N ASN A 23 -26.33 13.30 -25.63
CA ASN A 23 -25.55 12.07 -25.62
C ASN A 23 -26.04 11.23 -24.43
N PRO A 24 -26.43 9.95 -24.63
CA PRO A 24 -26.85 9.14 -23.51
C PRO A 24 -25.69 9.08 -22.51
N VAL A 25 -25.91 9.66 -21.33
CA VAL A 25 -24.96 9.62 -20.21
C VAL A 25 -24.88 8.16 -19.79
N HIS A 26 -23.94 7.43 -20.37
CA HIS A 26 -23.67 6.05 -20.02
C HIS A 26 -23.35 6.01 -18.52
N ALA A 27 -24.17 5.32 -17.73
CA ALA A 27 -23.92 5.15 -16.30
C ALA A 27 -22.54 4.52 -16.12
N GLN A 28 -21.62 5.22 -15.45
CA GLN A 28 -20.24 4.78 -15.28
C GLN A 28 -20.05 4.07 -13.95
N ASN A 29 -19.04 3.21 -13.89
CA ASN A 29 -18.59 2.60 -12.63
C ASN A 29 -18.20 3.72 -11.65
N CYS A 30 -18.64 3.62 -10.41
CA CYS A 30 -18.23 4.56 -9.37
C CYS A 30 -16.73 4.45 -9.09
N LYS A 31 -16.01 5.57 -9.20
CA LYS A 31 -14.59 5.64 -8.86
C LYS A 31 -14.41 6.07 -7.41
N LEU A 32 -13.16 6.01 -6.93
CA LEU A 32 -12.83 6.44 -5.57
C LEU A 32 -13.34 7.86 -5.24
N PRO A 33 -13.16 8.89 -6.10
CA PRO A 33 -13.64 10.23 -5.79
C PRO A 33 -15.16 10.30 -5.63
N ASP A 34 -15.93 9.52 -6.40
CA ASP A 34 -17.39 9.51 -6.31
C ASP A 34 -17.85 8.98 -4.95
N ILE A 35 -17.27 7.86 -4.52
CA ILE A 35 -17.58 7.23 -3.22
C ILE A 35 -17.21 8.18 -2.08
N VAL A 36 -15.99 8.74 -2.12
CA VAL A 36 -15.48 9.65 -1.07
C VAL A 36 -16.29 10.93 -1.00
N SER A 37 -16.61 11.53 -2.15
CA SER A 37 -17.39 12.77 -2.23
C SER A 37 -18.81 12.58 -1.70
N ASN A 38 -19.50 11.51 -2.11
CA ASN A 38 -20.86 11.23 -1.61
C ASN A 38 -20.85 10.96 -0.10
N TYR A 39 -19.88 10.20 0.41
CA TYR A 39 -19.76 9.97 1.85
C TYR A 39 -19.55 11.27 2.64
N LYS A 40 -18.59 12.10 2.22
CA LYS A 40 -18.29 13.41 2.85
C LYS A 40 -19.48 14.37 2.77
N THR A 41 -20.20 14.37 1.65
CA THR A 41 -21.41 15.19 1.49
C THR A 41 -22.52 14.73 2.43
N GLY A 42 -22.69 13.42 2.61
CA GLY A 42 -23.61 12.88 3.61
C GLY A 42 -23.26 13.31 5.03
N LEU A 43 -21.96 13.28 5.39
CA LEU A 43 -21.50 13.78 6.69
C LEU A 43 -21.79 15.26 6.89
N LYS A 44 -21.55 16.08 5.86
CA LYS A 44 -21.88 17.51 5.89
C LYS A 44 -23.36 17.71 6.17
N HIS A 45 -24.24 17.08 5.39
CA HIS A 45 -25.69 17.19 5.60
C HIS A 45 -26.14 16.69 6.97
N PHE A 46 -25.53 15.61 7.48
CA PHE A 46 -25.84 15.10 8.81
C PHE A 46 -25.46 16.12 9.90
N ASN A 47 -24.28 16.73 9.81
CA ASN A 47 -23.83 17.76 10.74
C ASN A 47 -24.72 19.01 10.68
N ASP A 48 -25.21 19.35 9.48
CA ASP A 48 -26.18 20.43 9.26
C ASP A 48 -27.61 20.04 9.70
N LYS A 49 -27.80 18.88 10.36
CA LYS A 49 -29.10 18.30 10.77
C LYS A 49 -30.08 18.03 9.62
N ASN A 50 -29.60 18.04 8.38
CA ASN A 50 -30.36 17.72 7.17
C ASN A 50 -30.37 16.20 6.94
N TYR A 51 -30.99 15.45 7.85
CA TYR A 51 -30.90 13.98 7.89
C TYR A 51 -31.39 13.30 6.61
N ASN A 52 -32.47 13.79 6.00
CA ASN A 52 -32.97 13.24 4.73
C ASN A 52 -31.95 13.39 3.60
N ARG A 53 -31.25 14.53 3.52
CA ARG A 53 -30.19 14.74 2.53
C ARG A 53 -28.95 13.90 2.83
N ALA A 54 -28.66 13.62 4.10
CA ALA A 54 -27.59 12.70 4.47
C ALA A 54 -27.92 11.26 4.02
N LEU A 55 -29.14 10.80 4.28
CA LEU A 55 -29.63 9.48 3.85
C LEU A 55 -29.56 9.31 2.33
N LEU A 56 -29.96 10.31 1.56
CA LEU A 56 -29.86 10.29 0.08
C LEU A 56 -28.43 10.07 -0.43
N ARG A 57 -27.40 10.40 0.37
CA ARG A 57 -26.00 10.16 0.01
C ARG A 57 -25.45 8.84 0.54
N TRP A 58 -25.92 8.40 1.71
CA TRP A 58 -25.38 7.22 2.37
C TRP A 58 -26.11 5.93 2.05
N VAL A 59 -27.42 5.94 1.79
CA VAL A 59 -28.19 4.71 1.55
C VAL A 59 -27.61 3.89 0.38
N PRO A 60 -27.39 4.46 -0.83
CA PRO A 60 -26.80 3.69 -1.94
C PRO A 60 -25.41 3.14 -1.61
N LEU A 61 -24.60 3.91 -0.87
CA LEU A 61 -23.26 3.46 -0.44
C LEU A 61 -23.35 2.33 0.60
N ALA A 62 -24.29 2.42 1.53
CA ALA A 62 -24.49 1.43 2.58
C ALA A 62 -25.00 0.11 2.00
N GLU A 63 -25.96 0.19 1.08
CA GLU A 63 -26.49 -0.94 0.32
C GLU A 63 -25.42 -1.58 -0.58
N ALA A 64 -24.51 -0.79 -1.15
CA ALA A 64 -23.34 -1.29 -1.88
C ALA A 64 -22.23 -1.90 -1.01
N GLY A 65 -22.39 -1.93 0.33
CA GLY A 65 -21.43 -2.56 1.24
C GLY A 65 -20.34 -1.63 1.81
N LEU A 66 -20.52 -0.31 1.73
CA LEU A 66 -19.56 0.63 2.33
C LEU A 66 -19.74 0.64 3.86
N GLY A 67 -18.83 -0.02 4.57
CA GLY A 67 -18.90 -0.19 6.03
C GLY A 67 -19.12 1.12 6.80
N PRO A 68 -18.38 2.20 6.50
CA PRO A 68 -18.62 3.50 7.13
C PRO A 68 -20.00 4.10 6.88
N ALA A 69 -20.63 3.89 5.71
CA ALA A 69 -21.99 4.35 5.45
C ALA A 69 -23.02 3.50 6.21
N GLN A 70 -22.85 2.17 6.21
CA GLN A 70 -23.66 1.25 7.00
C GLN A 70 -23.66 1.63 8.49
N ARG A 71 -22.51 2.04 9.04
CA ARG A 71 -22.42 2.57 10.41
C ARG A 71 -23.29 3.80 10.62
N GLN A 72 -23.26 4.78 9.70
CA GLN A 72 -24.05 5.99 9.88
C GLN A 72 -25.55 5.67 9.82
N ILE A 73 -25.98 4.83 8.88
CA ILE A 73 -27.37 4.36 8.81
C ILE A 73 -27.78 3.64 10.11
N ALA A 74 -26.90 2.79 10.66
CA ALA A 74 -27.14 2.13 11.94
C ALA A 74 -27.35 3.12 13.09
N LYS A 75 -26.51 4.17 13.18
CA LYS A 75 -26.68 5.22 14.19
C LYS A 75 -27.99 5.98 14.02
N MET A 76 -28.39 6.28 12.79
CA MET A 76 -29.66 6.97 12.52
C MET A 76 -30.87 6.15 12.99
N TYR A 77 -30.91 4.85 12.68
CA TYR A 77 -31.93 3.95 13.23
C TYR A 77 -31.86 3.80 14.76
N ALA A 78 -30.68 3.82 15.37
CA ALA A 78 -30.55 3.70 16.83
C ALA A 78 -31.08 4.94 17.57
N THR A 79 -30.93 6.12 16.94
CA THR A 79 -31.22 7.42 17.56
C THR A 79 -32.54 8.04 17.14
N GLY A 80 -33.14 7.58 16.04
CA GLY A 80 -34.37 8.17 15.50
C GLY A 80 -34.13 9.42 14.64
N LEU A 81 -32.90 9.65 14.17
CA LEU A 81 -32.56 10.86 13.40
C LEU A 81 -32.88 10.65 11.91
N GLY A 82 -33.95 11.28 11.43
CA GLY A 82 -34.43 11.19 10.04
C GLY A 82 -34.98 9.83 9.62
N LEU A 83 -35.00 8.86 10.54
CA LEU A 83 -35.57 7.52 10.39
C LEU A 83 -36.24 7.17 11.72
N ASP A 84 -37.31 6.38 11.67
CA ASP A 84 -37.93 5.89 12.89
C ASP A 84 -36.96 5.01 13.67
N LYS A 85 -36.94 5.18 14.99
CA LYS A 85 -36.06 4.42 15.87
C LYS A 85 -36.38 2.92 15.76
N SER A 86 -35.37 2.13 15.40
CA SER A 86 -35.52 0.69 15.22
C SER A 86 -34.24 -0.04 15.65
N PRO A 87 -34.21 -0.61 16.87
CA PRO A 87 -33.05 -1.35 17.37
C PRO A 87 -32.64 -2.52 16.48
N GLY A 88 -33.62 -3.24 15.91
CA GLY A 88 -33.38 -4.36 14.99
C GLY A 88 -32.68 -3.92 13.71
N LYS A 89 -33.18 -2.86 13.04
CA LYS A 89 -32.55 -2.31 11.83
C LYS A 89 -31.18 -1.70 12.15
N ALA A 90 -31.05 -1.02 13.29
CA ALA A 90 -29.77 -0.48 13.74
C ALA A 90 -28.71 -1.57 13.90
N ALA A 91 -29.05 -2.66 14.59
CA ALA A 91 -28.15 -3.80 14.78
C ALA A 91 -27.79 -4.49 13.46
N PHE A 92 -28.75 -4.60 12.53
CA PHE A 92 -28.51 -5.12 11.18
C PHE A 92 -27.45 -4.33 10.43
N TRP A 93 -27.63 -3.01 10.30
CA TRP A 93 -26.67 -2.14 9.61
C TRP A 93 -25.32 -2.08 10.33
N ALA A 94 -25.31 -2.10 11.67
CA ALA A 94 -24.08 -2.10 12.45
C ALA A 94 -23.28 -3.40 12.25
N GLU A 95 -23.96 -4.54 12.18
CA GLU A 95 -23.33 -5.84 11.94
C GLU A 95 -22.78 -5.96 10.51
N LEU A 96 -23.48 -5.43 9.51
CA LEU A 96 -22.92 -5.31 8.15
C LEU A 96 -21.66 -4.42 8.13
N SER A 97 -21.71 -3.28 8.84
CA SER A 97 -20.56 -2.38 8.98
C SER A 97 -19.35 -3.08 9.62
N PHE A 98 -19.60 -3.86 10.69
CA PHE A 98 -18.58 -4.69 11.32
C PHE A 98 -17.98 -5.71 10.35
N ARG A 99 -18.84 -6.48 9.64
CA ARG A 99 -18.40 -7.49 8.66
C ARG A 99 -17.61 -6.90 7.49
N SER A 100 -17.92 -5.66 7.11
CA SER A 100 -17.16 -4.88 6.12
C SER A 100 -15.76 -4.50 6.60
N GLY A 101 -15.49 -4.62 7.91
CA GLY A 101 -14.24 -4.32 8.56
C GLY A 101 -14.19 -2.93 9.20
N ASP A 102 -15.31 -2.26 9.42
CA ASP A 102 -15.31 -0.96 10.11
C ASP A 102 -15.15 -1.12 11.62
N ARG A 103 -14.14 -0.46 12.19
CA ARG A 103 -13.83 -0.59 13.62
C ARG A 103 -14.92 -0.01 14.52
N ALA A 104 -15.56 1.09 14.10
CA ALA A 104 -16.63 1.70 14.88
C ALA A 104 -17.94 0.90 14.74
N GLY A 105 -18.20 0.31 13.57
CA GLY A 105 -19.27 -0.65 13.32
C GLY A 105 -19.19 -1.88 14.23
N ARG A 106 -17.98 -2.41 14.47
CA ARG A 106 -17.78 -3.51 15.45
C ARG A 106 -18.30 -3.16 16.84
N ARG A 107 -17.94 -1.98 17.36
CA ARG A 107 -18.38 -1.53 18.69
C ARG A 107 -19.90 -1.36 18.71
N LEU A 108 -20.41 -0.61 17.74
CA LEU A 108 -21.85 -0.35 17.61
C LEU A 108 -22.68 -1.63 17.48
N SER A 109 -22.21 -2.63 16.71
CA SER A 109 -22.87 -3.93 16.59
C SER A 109 -22.90 -4.66 17.93
N THR A 110 -21.78 -4.64 18.67
CA THR A 110 -21.69 -5.28 19.99
C THR A 110 -22.72 -4.67 20.94
N ASP A 111 -22.75 -3.34 21.03
CA ASP A 111 -23.64 -2.61 21.94
C ASP A 111 -25.12 -2.85 21.62
N LEU A 112 -25.49 -2.75 20.34
CA LEU A 112 -26.88 -2.91 19.90
C LEU A 112 -27.38 -4.36 20.03
N ARG A 113 -26.52 -5.36 19.79
CA ARG A 113 -26.92 -6.78 19.87
C ARG A 113 -27.21 -7.23 21.29
N ILE A 114 -26.58 -6.63 22.29
CA ILE A 114 -26.84 -6.93 23.71
C ILE A 114 -28.26 -6.48 24.09
N GLN A 115 -28.78 -5.43 23.47
CA GLN A 115 -30.11 -4.88 23.71
C GLN A 115 -31.24 -5.67 23.01
N LEU A 116 -30.92 -6.60 22.10
CA LEU A 116 -31.93 -7.36 21.35
C LEU A 116 -32.39 -8.60 22.12
N ALA A 117 -33.69 -8.85 22.07
CA ALA A 117 -34.29 -10.11 22.50
C ALA A 117 -33.76 -11.31 21.68
N PRO A 118 -33.76 -12.54 22.23
CA PRO A 118 -33.31 -13.74 21.52
C PRO A 118 -33.90 -13.92 20.10
N GLU A 119 -35.20 -13.68 19.94
CA GLU A 119 -35.94 -13.81 18.68
C GLU A 119 -35.47 -12.77 17.65
N GLN A 120 -35.25 -11.53 18.10
CA GLN A 120 -34.71 -10.45 17.27
C GLN A 120 -33.27 -10.77 16.83
N ARG A 121 -32.46 -11.39 17.69
CA ARG A 121 -31.11 -11.85 17.33
C ARG A 121 -31.14 -12.97 16.30
N GLN A 122 -32.12 -13.87 16.37
CA GLN A 122 -32.31 -14.92 15.36
C GLN A 122 -32.74 -14.34 14.01
N SER A 123 -33.71 -13.42 14.02
CA SER A 123 -34.14 -12.69 12.81
C SER A 123 -32.98 -11.91 12.18
N LEU A 124 -32.18 -11.21 12.99
CA LEU A 124 -30.96 -10.54 12.56
C LEU A 124 -30.00 -11.50 11.85
N LYS A 125 -29.71 -12.66 12.46
CA LYS A 125 -28.83 -13.68 11.85
C LYS A 125 -29.37 -14.16 10.49
N ALA A 126 -30.68 -14.38 10.38
CA ALA A 126 -31.32 -14.80 9.13
C ALA A 126 -31.19 -13.73 8.04
N GLN A 127 -31.51 -12.47 8.35
CA GLN A 127 -31.38 -11.33 7.42
C GLN A 127 -29.94 -11.18 6.91
N LEU A 128 -28.95 -11.30 7.79
CA LEU A 128 -27.54 -11.18 7.42
C LEU A 128 -27.04 -12.33 6.52
N LYS A 129 -27.67 -13.51 6.59
CA LYS A 129 -27.29 -14.67 5.75
C LYS A 129 -27.70 -14.44 4.29
N VAL A 130 -28.85 -13.81 4.07
CA VAL A 130 -29.42 -13.59 2.73
C VAL A 130 -29.02 -12.24 2.13
N TRP A 131 -28.57 -11.28 2.94
CA TRP A 131 -28.16 -9.96 2.44
C TRP A 131 -27.04 -10.04 1.40
N ARG A 132 -27.17 -9.26 0.34
CA ARG A 132 -26.16 -9.08 -0.72
C ARG A 132 -26.03 -7.59 -1.01
N ALA A 133 -24.82 -7.16 -1.37
CA ALA A 133 -24.58 -5.77 -1.73
C ALA A 133 -25.29 -5.42 -3.03
N HIS A 134 -25.90 -4.22 -3.05
CA HIS A 134 -26.56 -3.69 -4.24
C HIS A 134 -25.54 -3.20 -5.27
N GLU A 135 -25.99 -3.19 -6.52
CA GLU A 135 -25.26 -2.60 -7.63
C GLU A 135 -25.43 -1.08 -7.60
N ILE A 136 -24.34 -0.34 -7.83
CA ILE A 136 -24.37 1.12 -7.89
C ILE A 136 -23.72 1.66 -9.15
N THR A 137 -24.23 2.78 -9.62
CA THR A 137 -23.66 3.56 -10.72
C THR A 137 -23.43 5.00 -10.30
N CYS A 138 -22.50 5.65 -11.01
CA CYS A 138 -22.17 7.05 -10.77
C CYS A 138 -22.43 7.89 -12.01
N GLN A 139 -23.18 8.97 -11.81
CA GLN A 139 -23.49 9.97 -12.83
C GLN A 139 -23.44 11.35 -12.18
N ASN A 140 -22.68 12.27 -12.78
CA ASN A 140 -22.55 13.66 -12.32
C ASN A 140 -22.22 13.77 -10.82
N GLY A 141 -21.31 12.92 -10.32
CA GLY A 141 -20.89 12.89 -8.92
C GLY A 141 -21.96 12.41 -7.93
N ARG A 142 -23.06 11.80 -8.39
CA ARG A 142 -24.06 11.16 -7.54
C ARG A 142 -24.00 9.64 -7.69
N VAL A 143 -23.98 8.94 -6.56
CA VAL A 143 -24.12 7.48 -6.50
C VAL A 143 -25.61 7.15 -6.47
N LYS A 144 -26.03 6.18 -7.28
CA LYS A 144 -27.41 5.68 -7.31
C LYS A 144 -27.40 4.16 -7.39
N ASP A 145 -28.42 3.54 -6.82
CA ASP A 145 -28.66 2.12 -7.02
C ASP A 145 -28.95 1.81 -8.48
N SER A 146 -28.55 0.61 -8.88
CA SER A 146 -28.73 0.07 -10.21
C SER A 146 -29.39 -1.28 -10.12
N THR A 147 -30.41 -1.51 -10.95
CA THR A 147 -30.98 -2.84 -11.14
C THR A 147 -30.18 -3.67 -12.14
N ARG A 148 -29.28 -3.03 -12.90
CA ARG A 148 -28.42 -3.67 -13.89
C ARG A 148 -27.07 -4.02 -13.27
N ALA A 149 -26.58 -5.22 -13.57
CA ALA A 149 -25.26 -5.65 -13.16
C ALA A 149 -24.17 -4.76 -13.78
N VAL A 150 -23.35 -4.15 -12.93
CA VAL A 150 -22.29 -3.25 -13.39
C VAL A 150 -20.99 -4.03 -13.60
N LYS A 151 -20.48 -4.11 -14.83
CA LYS A 151 -19.21 -4.80 -15.10
C LYS A 151 -18.03 -3.89 -14.77
N LEU A 152 -17.21 -4.29 -13.80
CA LEU A 152 -15.96 -3.60 -13.50
C LEU A 152 -14.96 -3.87 -14.63
N ALA A 153 -14.51 -2.79 -15.27
CA ALA A 153 -13.47 -2.80 -16.30
C ALA A 153 -12.26 -2.04 -15.77
N TYR A 154 -11.06 -2.56 -16.06
CA TYR A 154 -9.82 -2.05 -15.51
C TYR A 154 -8.78 -1.89 -16.61
N HIS A 155 -7.97 -0.85 -16.51
CA HIS A 155 -6.73 -0.80 -17.29
C HIS A 155 -5.73 -1.82 -16.71
N VAL A 156 -5.07 -2.59 -17.56
CA VAL A 156 -4.01 -3.51 -17.15
C VAL A 156 -2.71 -3.12 -17.86
N SER A 157 -1.73 -2.66 -17.09
CA SER A 157 -0.38 -2.39 -17.58
C SER A 157 0.52 -3.56 -17.21
N ILE A 158 1.31 -4.04 -18.17
CA ILE A 158 2.24 -5.16 -18.00
C ILE A 158 3.61 -4.64 -18.41
N HIS A 159 4.56 -4.64 -17.47
CA HIS A 159 5.92 -4.16 -17.71
C HIS A 159 6.63 -5.01 -18.77
N LYS A 160 7.43 -4.37 -19.63
CA LYS A 160 8.15 -5.00 -20.76
C LYS A 160 9.09 -6.16 -20.39
N SER A 161 9.49 -6.25 -19.13
CA SER A 161 10.35 -7.32 -18.61
C SER A 161 9.59 -8.62 -18.31
N ILE A 162 8.26 -8.63 -18.44
CA ILE A 162 7.41 -9.81 -18.23
C ILE A 162 7.33 -10.56 -19.56
N THR A 163 7.55 -11.88 -19.52
CA THR A 163 7.50 -12.73 -20.72
C THR A 163 6.11 -12.73 -21.36
N PRO A 164 5.99 -12.92 -22.69
CA PRO A 164 4.69 -12.99 -23.37
C PRO A 164 3.75 -14.05 -22.78
N LYS A 165 4.30 -15.22 -22.41
CA LYS A 165 3.56 -16.29 -21.72
C LYS A 165 2.93 -15.80 -20.42
N ASN A 166 3.70 -15.14 -19.57
CA ASN A 166 3.20 -14.61 -18.29
C ASN A 166 2.23 -13.45 -18.51
N ALA A 167 2.44 -12.61 -19.53
CA ALA A 167 1.54 -11.53 -19.89
C ALA A 167 0.15 -12.04 -20.30
N ASN A 168 0.09 -13.12 -21.09
CA ASN A 168 -1.16 -13.77 -21.47
C ASN A 168 -1.86 -14.37 -20.25
N LEU A 169 -1.11 -15.05 -19.37
CA LEU A 169 -1.68 -15.63 -18.15
C LEU A 169 -2.27 -14.57 -17.22
N ILE A 170 -1.63 -13.39 -17.12
CA ILE A 170 -2.16 -12.25 -16.36
C ILE A 170 -3.53 -11.83 -16.90
N LYS A 171 -3.66 -11.66 -18.22
CA LYS A 171 -4.92 -11.26 -18.86
C LYS A 171 -6.03 -12.28 -18.64
N GLU A 172 -5.70 -13.57 -18.68
CA GLU A 172 -6.63 -14.68 -18.50
C GLU A 172 -7.12 -14.81 -17.04
N LYS A 173 -6.20 -14.82 -16.07
CA LYS A 173 -6.53 -15.15 -14.68
C LYS A 173 -6.95 -13.96 -13.83
N LEU A 174 -6.62 -12.72 -14.19
CA LEU A 174 -6.96 -11.56 -13.37
C LEU A 174 -8.48 -11.44 -13.15
N PRO A 175 -9.36 -11.62 -14.17
CA PRO A 175 -10.80 -11.67 -13.96
C PRO A 175 -11.24 -12.72 -12.93
N MET A 176 -10.60 -13.91 -12.94
CA MET A 176 -10.90 -14.98 -11.97
C MET A 176 -10.51 -14.58 -10.55
N VAL A 177 -9.32 -14.02 -10.36
CA VAL A 177 -8.87 -13.49 -9.05
C VAL A 177 -9.85 -12.46 -8.49
N LEU A 178 -10.31 -11.54 -9.33
CA LEU A 178 -11.28 -10.52 -8.91
C LEU A 178 -12.67 -11.13 -8.63
N GLN A 179 -13.03 -12.20 -9.34
CA GLN A 179 -14.24 -12.97 -9.04
C GLN A 179 -14.14 -13.69 -7.70
N THR A 180 -13.01 -14.35 -7.40
CA THR A 180 -12.73 -14.97 -6.11
C THR A 180 -12.84 -13.96 -4.97
N ALA A 181 -12.28 -12.75 -5.13
CA ALA A 181 -12.42 -11.68 -4.13
C ALA A 181 -13.88 -11.31 -3.85
N LYS A 182 -14.73 -11.24 -4.89
CA LYS A 182 -16.16 -10.92 -4.77
C LYS A 182 -16.99 -12.05 -4.15
N GLN A 183 -16.59 -13.30 -4.38
CA GLN A 183 -17.24 -14.46 -3.76
C GLN A 183 -16.88 -14.58 -2.27
N ALA A 184 -15.63 -14.29 -1.92
CA ALA A 184 -15.15 -14.34 -0.54
C ALA A 184 -15.69 -13.20 0.34
N ASP A 185 -16.06 -12.06 -0.26
CA ASP A 185 -16.56 -10.90 0.46
C ASP A 185 -17.65 -10.19 -0.36
N HIS A 186 -18.90 -10.28 0.11
CA HIS A 186 -20.06 -9.68 -0.57
C HIS A 186 -19.98 -8.16 -0.70
N THR A 187 -19.09 -7.49 0.05
CA THR A 187 -18.85 -6.05 -0.05
C THR A 187 -17.70 -5.70 -1.00
N ALA A 188 -17.00 -6.69 -1.57
CA ALA A 188 -15.78 -6.44 -2.32
C ALA A 188 -15.96 -5.48 -3.51
N LYS A 189 -17.13 -5.50 -4.14
CA LYS A 189 -17.38 -4.78 -5.39
C LYS A 189 -17.15 -3.27 -5.26
N ILE A 190 -17.70 -2.63 -4.22
CA ILE A 190 -17.51 -1.19 -4.00
C ILE A 190 -16.03 -0.83 -3.78
N TYR A 191 -15.26 -1.68 -3.09
CA TYR A 191 -13.84 -1.42 -2.88
C TYR A 191 -13.02 -1.67 -4.15
N LEU A 192 -13.28 -2.76 -4.88
CA LEU A 192 -12.58 -3.07 -6.13
C LEU A 192 -12.86 -2.04 -7.22
N SER A 193 -14.05 -1.44 -7.24
CA SER A 193 -14.41 -0.36 -8.18
C SER A 193 -13.51 0.88 -8.07
N THR A 194 -12.79 1.03 -6.95
CA THR A 194 -11.88 2.15 -6.72
C THR A 194 -10.52 2.02 -7.39
N ILE A 195 -10.24 0.86 -8.00
CA ILE A 195 -8.99 0.61 -8.72
C ILE A 195 -9.19 1.06 -10.17
N ASP A 196 -8.39 2.02 -10.62
CA ASP A 196 -8.41 2.47 -12.03
C ASP A 196 -7.53 1.55 -12.91
N GLN A 197 -6.40 1.09 -12.34
CA GLN A 197 -5.42 0.32 -13.09
C GLN A 197 -4.68 -0.70 -12.22
N PHE A 198 -4.44 -1.89 -12.81
CA PHE A 198 -3.48 -2.88 -12.33
C PHE A 198 -2.15 -2.73 -13.08
N ASP A 199 -1.04 -2.48 -12.37
CA ASP A 199 0.31 -2.32 -12.91
C ASP A 199 1.19 -3.50 -12.49
N PHE A 200 1.40 -4.44 -13.41
CA PHE A 200 2.21 -5.64 -13.19
C PHE A 200 3.67 -5.39 -13.52
N TYR A 201 4.55 -5.76 -12.58
CA TYR A 201 5.99 -5.75 -12.80
C TYR A 201 6.62 -7.11 -12.50
N ASN A 202 7.72 -7.40 -13.19
CA ASN A 202 8.49 -8.60 -12.89
C ASN A 202 9.24 -8.38 -11.58
N GLY A 203 8.70 -8.91 -10.49
CA GLY A 203 9.35 -8.92 -9.19
C GLY A 203 10.40 -10.02 -9.09
N GLU A 204 11.12 -10.05 -7.98
CA GLU A 204 11.93 -11.21 -7.66
C GLU A 204 11.04 -12.42 -7.37
N ARG A 205 11.66 -13.59 -7.36
CA ARG A 205 10.98 -14.87 -7.17
C ARG A 205 10.15 -14.98 -5.90
N TYR A 206 10.54 -14.26 -4.85
CA TYR A 206 9.85 -14.22 -3.56
C TYR A 206 9.12 -12.89 -3.33
N ASP A 207 9.18 -11.96 -4.27
CA ASP A 207 8.49 -10.69 -4.17
C ASP A 207 6.98 -10.95 -4.23
N ARG A 208 6.28 -10.68 -3.13
CA ARG A 208 4.82 -10.84 -3.01
C ARG A 208 4.08 -9.52 -2.88
N TYR A 209 4.61 -8.43 -3.42
CA TYR A 209 4.01 -7.12 -3.23
C TYR A 209 2.64 -6.95 -3.90
N VAL A 210 1.70 -6.44 -3.09
CA VAL A 210 0.42 -5.88 -3.52
C VAL A 210 0.25 -4.57 -2.78
N GLY A 211 0.31 -3.46 -3.50
CA GLY A 211 0.20 -2.14 -2.88
C GLY A 211 -0.01 -1.04 -3.89
N TRP A 212 -0.22 0.18 -3.41
CA TRP A 212 -0.48 1.31 -4.29
C TRP A 212 0.81 1.88 -4.84
N LYS A 213 0.80 2.23 -6.12
CA LYS A 213 1.90 2.99 -6.71
C LYS A 213 1.99 4.37 -6.03
N ALA A 214 3.19 4.73 -5.59
CA ALA A 214 3.42 6.01 -4.93
C ALA A 214 2.99 7.18 -5.84
N LYS A 215 2.32 8.20 -5.26
CA LYS A 215 1.74 9.31 -6.04
C LYS A 215 2.77 10.09 -6.85
N ASN A 216 3.99 10.24 -6.32
CA ASN A 216 5.11 10.87 -7.02
C ASN A 216 5.66 10.05 -8.20
N ARG A 217 5.23 8.78 -8.35
CA ARG A 217 5.57 7.91 -9.49
C ARG A 217 4.44 7.74 -10.50
N LEU A 218 3.31 8.42 -10.28
CA LEU A 218 2.19 8.44 -11.22
C LEU A 218 2.38 9.57 -12.23
N LYS A 219 2.07 9.29 -13.50
CA LYS A 219 1.93 10.33 -14.52
C LYS A 219 0.69 11.18 -14.25
N ASP A 220 -0.44 10.52 -14.01
CA ASP A 220 -1.69 11.14 -13.57
C ASP A 220 -1.92 10.86 -12.08
N LYS A 221 -1.83 11.91 -11.25
CA LYS A 221 -1.99 11.82 -9.79
C LYS A 221 -3.42 11.55 -9.34
N SER A 222 -4.40 11.65 -10.24
CA SER A 222 -5.81 11.34 -9.95
C SER A 222 -6.11 9.83 -9.99
N GLN A 223 -5.27 9.05 -10.67
CA GLN A 223 -5.46 7.61 -10.83
C GLN A 223 -5.11 6.82 -9.56
N ASN A 224 -5.87 5.76 -9.36
CA ASN A 224 -5.64 4.75 -8.33
C ASN A 224 -5.04 3.50 -8.99
N VAL A 225 -3.71 3.49 -9.06
CA VAL A 225 -2.95 2.40 -9.67
C VAL A 225 -2.43 1.46 -8.59
N ILE A 226 -2.93 0.24 -8.56
CA ILE A 226 -2.37 -0.82 -7.72
C ILE A 226 -1.23 -1.50 -8.48
N ARG A 227 -0.09 -1.66 -7.81
CA ARG A 227 1.10 -2.31 -8.33
C ARG A 227 1.22 -3.72 -7.75
N LEU A 228 1.52 -4.67 -8.63
CA LEU A 228 1.47 -6.09 -8.34
C LEU A 228 2.73 -6.79 -8.85
N SER A 229 3.36 -7.58 -7.98
CA SER A 229 4.39 -8.52 -8.42
C SER A 229 3.73 -9.68 -9.16
N VAL A 230 4.31 -10.08 -10.30
CA VAL A 230 3.86 -11.26 -11.04
C VAL A 230 4.04 -12.55 -10.21
N SER A 231 5.00 -12.59 -9.28
CA SER A 231 5.31 -13.81 -8.55
C SER A 231 4.18 -14.30 -7.62
N ASN A 232 3.29 -13.42 -7.13
CA ASN A 232 2.08 -13.83 -6.38
C ASN A 232 1.05 -14.52 -7.26
N PHE A 233 1.01 -14.11 -8.52
CA PHE A 233 -0.02 -14.49 -9.46
C PHE A 233 0.07 -15.97 -9.85
N PHE A 234 1.23 -16.55 -9.59
CA PHE A 234 1.53 -17.96 -9.79
C PHE A 234 1.65 -18.72 -8.46
N ASP A 235 1.12 -18.22 -7.34
CA ASP A 235 1.01 -19.05 -6.15
C ASP A 235 -0.09 -20.10 -6.32
N GLN A 236 -0.06 -21.16 -5.49
CA GLN A 236 -0.91 -22.34 -5.65
C GLN A 236 -2.40 -22.01 -5.55
N GLU A 237 -2.75 -21.06 -4.68
CA GLU A 237 -4.13 -20.69 -4.37
C GLU A 237 -4.39 -19.20 -4.71
N PRO A 238 -5.29 -18.89 -5.66
CA PRO A 238 -5.57 -17.52 -6.07
C PRO A 238 -6.26 -16.69 -4.98
N ASP A 239 -6.94 -17.32 -4.03
CA ASP A 239 -7.68 -16.71 -2.92
C ASP A 239 -6.82 -15.75 -2.10
N HIS A 240 -5.54 -16.08 -1.93
CA HIS A 240 -4.64 -15.32 -1.07
C HIS A 240 -4.25 -14.01 -1.73
N PHE A 241 -4.00 -14.07 -3.04
CA PHE A 241 -3.76 -12.90 -3.86
C PHE A 241 -5.02 -12.04 -4.00
N ALA A 242 -6.18 -12.66 -4.24
CA ALA A 242 -7.48 -12.00 -4.27
C ALA A 242 -7.76 -11.23 -2.96
N LYS A 243 -7.49 -11.86 -1.81
CA LYS A 243 -7.58 -11.23 -0.48
C LYS A 243 -6.60 -10.07 -0.31
N ALA A 244 -5.35 -10.21 -0.79
CA ALA A 244 -4.35 -9.13 -0.74
C ALA A 244 -4.82 -7.89 -1.52
N VAL A 245 -5.35 -8.09 -2.73
CA VAL A 245 -5.90 -7.02 -3.58
C VAL A 245 -7.08 -6.35 -2.88
N LEU A 246 -8.03 -7.13 -2.37
CA LEU A 246 -9.21 -6.58 -1.69
C LEU A 246 -8.85 -5.79 -0.43
N LEU A 247 -7.95 -6.31 0.43
CA LEU A 247 -7.50 -5.58 1.62
C LEU A 247 -6.80 -4.26 1.23
N THR A 248 -6.01 -4.28 0.16
CA THR A 248 -5.34 -3.08 -0.38
C THR A 248 -6.34 -2.03 -0.87
N ALA A 249 -7.41 -2.47 -1.54
CA ALA A 249 -8.53 -1.63 -1.94
C ALA A 249 -9.27 -1.04 -0.74
N LYS A 250 -9.61 -1.87 0.25
CA LYS A 250 -10.27 -1.44 1.50
C LYS A 250 -9.45 -0.38 2.23
N ARG A 251 -8.14 -0.61 2.44
CA ARG A 251 -7.24 0.39 3.06
C ARG A 251 -7.36 1.76 2.41
N ARG A 252 -7.27 1.81 1.07
CA ARG A 252 -7.35 3.08 0.32
C ARG A 252 -8.65 3.81 0.53
N VAL A 253 -9.77 3.10 0.47
CA VAL A 253 -11.10 3.70 0.68
C VAL A 253 -11.17 4.29 2.08
N TYR A 254 -10.88 3.50 3.11
CA TYR A 254 -10.94 3.98 4.50
C TYR A 254 -9.95 5.14 4.77
N ASP A 255 -8.76 5.13 4.19
CA ASP A 255 -7.79 6.22 4.33
C ASP A 255 -8.31 7.57 3.76
N GLN A 256 -9.31 7.55 2.87
CA GLN A 256 -9.91 8.75 2.27
C GLN A 256 -11.22 9.19 2.93
N LEU A 257 -11.81 8.32 3.76
CA LEU A 257 -13.06 8.60 4.44
C LEU A 257 -12.77 9.15 5.85
N PRO A 258 -13.25 10.36 6.18
CA PRO A 258 -13.17 10.87 7.55
C PRO A 258 -13.90 9.93 8.51
N ASP A 259 -13.67 10.09 9.81
CA ASP A 259 -14.30 9.32 10.91
C ASP A 259 -14.28 7.78 10.77
N SER A 260 -13.47 7.25 9.85
CA SER A 260 -13.43 5.83 9.52
C SER A 260 -12.08 5.21 9.89
N LYS A 261 -12.11 3.95 10.35
CA LYS A 261 -10.89 3.18 10.63
C LYS A 261 -11.13 1.73 10.23
N PHE A 262 -10.33 1.26 9.27
CA PHE A 262 -10.36 -0.14 8.87
C PHE A 262 -9.77 -1.02 9.97
N ALA A 263 -10.51 -2.05 10.39
CA ALA A 263 -10.06 -3.10 11.29
C ALA A 263 -9.22 -4.13 10.52
N ASP A 264 -8.07 -3.69 10.02
CA ASP A 264 -7.20 -4.51 9.20
C ASP A 264 -6.59 -5.68 9.99
N PRO A 265 -6.84 -6.94 9.59
CA PRO A 265 -6.25 -8.09 10.29
C PRO A 265 -4.73 -8.20 10.08
N LEU A 266 -4.21 -7.63 8.99
CA LEU A 266 -2.83 -7.79 8.50
C LEU A 266 -2.04 -6.48 8.47
N MET A 267 -2.53 -5.39 9.05
CA MET A 267 -1.77 -4.14 9.14
C MET A 267 -1.78 -3.58 10.56
N ARG A 268 -0.61 -3.14 11.02
CA ARG A 268 -0.45 -2.39 12.27
C ARG A 268 0.31 -1.11 11.98
N VAL A 269 -0.09 -0.03 12.64
CA VAL A 269 0.72 1.18 12.72
C VAL A 269 1.48 1.12 14.04
N VAL A 270 2.81 1.14 13.97
CA VAL A 270 3.68 1.14 15.15
C VAL A 270 4.61 2.33 15.01
N LYS A 271 4.53 3.29 15.93
CA LYS A 271 5.36 4.51 15.93
C LYS A 271 5.32 5.25 14.57
N GLY A 272 4.13 5.38 13.99
CA GLY A 272 3.92 6.03 12.69
C GLY A 272 4.32 5.18 11.47
N LYS A 273 4.91 4.01 11.64
CA LYS A 273 5.32 3.11 10.55
C LYS A 273 4.22 2.10 10.23
N ARG A 274 3.99 1.86 8.93
CA ARG A 274 3.01 0.86 8.48
C ARG A 274 3.67 -0.51 8.39
N ILE A 275 3.16 -1.46 9.15
CA ILE A 275 3.66 -2.83 9.21
C ILE A 275 2.60 -3.77 8.65
N TYR A 276 2.90 -4.40 7.53
CA TYR A 276 2.04 -5.34 6.83
C TYR A 276 2.48 -6.77 7.11
N GLY A 277 1.51 -7.60 7.49
CA GLY A 277 1.63 -9.04 7.60
C GLY A 277 1.36 -9.75 6.28
N ALA A 278 1.64 -11.04 6.24
CA ALA A 278 1.40 -11.89 5.09
C ALA A 278 -0.06 -12.37 5.04
N VAL A 279 -0.61 -12.53 3.83
CA VAL A 279 -1.98 -13.02 3.61
C VAL A 279 -2.13 -14.53 3.80
N TYR A 280 -1.02 -15.28 3.83
CA TYR A 280 -1.01 -16.74 3.85
C TYR A 280 -1.31 -17.30 5.24
N PRO A 281 -2.18 -18.32 5.36
CA PRO A 281 -2.71 -18.81 6.62
C PRO A 281 -1.68 -19.57 7.47
N ASP A 282 -0.65 -20.14 6.85
CA ASP A 282 0.46 -20.80 7.55
C ASP A 282 1.42 -19.80 8.23
N ILE A 283 1.28 -18.50 7.95
CA ILE A 283 2.13 -17.45 8.51
C ILE A 283 1.50 -16.84 9.76
N ARG A 284 2.19 -17.00 10.90
CA ARG A 284 1.79 -16.42 12.20
C ARG A 284 2.15 -14.94 12.31
N ASN A 285 1.29 -14.07 11.76
CA ASN A 285 1.47 -12.61 11.79
C ASN A 285 1.50 -11.99 13.20
N GLY A 286 0.79 -12.56 14.17
CA GLY A 286 0.72 -12.01 15.54
C GLY A 286 2.10 -11.92 16.22
N ASN A 287 2.92 -12.96 16.08
CA ASN A 287 4.28 -12.97 16.61
C ASN A 287 5.16 -11.93 15.92
N PHE A 288 5.03 -11.79 14.61
CA PHE A 288 5.73 -10.75 13.85
C PHE A 288 5.39 -9.35 14.37
N PHE A 289 4.12 -9.00 14.50
CA PHE A 289 3.73 -7.69 15.05
C PHE A 289 4.18 -7.46 16.50
N LYS A 290 4.26 -8.52 17.32
CA LYS A 290 4.79 -8.42 18.68
C LYS A 290 6.28 -8.08 18.66
N VAL A 291 7.07 -8.84 17.91
CA VAL A 291 8.53 -8.65 17.83
C VAL A 291 8.87 -7.30 17.21
N MET A 292 8.17 -6.88 16.16
CA MET A 292 8.37 -5.56 15.54
C MET A 292 8.15 -4.43 16.56
N ARG A 293 7.09 -4.49 17.38
CA ARG A 293 6.87 -3.49 18.44
C ARG A 293 8.01 -3.43 19.45
N GLN A 294 8.57 -4.58 19.83
CA GLN A 294 9.71 -4.63 20.73
C GLN A 294 10.96 -4.03 20.07
N ALA A 295 11.22 -4.34 18.79
CA ALA A 295 12.34 -3.78 18.05
C ALA A 295 12.24 -2.26 17.90
N PHE A 296 11.04 -1.72 17.60
CA PHE A 296 10.82 -0.27 17.57
C PHE A 296 10.99 0.39 18.94
N SER A 297 10.55 -0.26 20.02
CA SER A 297 10.80 0.24 21.38
C SER A 297 12.30 0.31 21.69
N MET A 298 13.09 -0.69 21.24
CA MET A 298 14.54 -0.65 21.38
C MET A 298 15.17 0.47 20.57
N ALA A 299 14.66 0.72 19.35
CA ALA A 299 15.13 1.78 18.46
C ALA A 299 14.96 3.19 19.04
N GLU A 300 13.92 3.43 19.85
CA GLU A 300 13.70 4.75 20.47
C GLU A 300 14.81 5.16 21.45
N ARG A 301 15.59 4.19 21.95
CA ARG A 301 16.74 4.44 22.83
C ARG A 301 18.00 4.87 22.07
N LEU A 302 18.01 4.76 20.74
CA LEU A 302 19.15 5.17 19.92
C LEU A 302 19.25 6.70 19.82
N PRO A 303 20.45 7.27 19.65
CA PRO A 303 20.60 8.68 19.33
C PRO A 303 20.03 9.02 17.95
N LYS A 304 19.70 10.30 17.72
CA LYS A 304 19.12 10.78 16.45
C LYS A 304 19.96 10.46 15.22
N SER A 305 21.27 10.41 15.36
CA SER A 305 22.21 10.01 14.30
C SER A 305 21.94 8.59 13.77
N LEU A 306 21.40 7.69 14.59
CA LEU A 306 21.04 6.32 14.19
C LEU A 306 19.55 6.13 13.98
N GLN A 307 18.69 6.85 14.71
CA GLN A 307 17.23 6.81 14.48
C GLN A 307 16.87 7.17 13.03
N ARG A 308 17.65 8.05 12.39
CA ARG A 308 17.46 8.44 10.98
C ARG A 308 17.35 7.25 10.00
N TYR A 309 18.04 6.14 10.28
CA TYR A 309 18.02 4.93 9.45
C TYR A 309 16.70 4.16 9.58
N ILE A 310 16.01 4.33 10.71
CA ILE A 310 14.71 3.70 10.94
C ILE A 310 13.60 4.64 10.46
N ASP A 311 13.78 5.94 10.71
CA ASP A 311 12.83 6.98 10.36
C ASP A 311 12.65 7.15 8.85
N ILE A 312 13.67 6.83 8.04
CA ILE A 312 13.58 6.91 6.58
C ILE A 312 12.67 5.83 5.97
N ILE A 313 12.44 4.71 6.65
CA ILE A 313 11.57 3.63 6.15
C ILE A 313 10.12 3.93 6.51
N ASP A 314 9.21 3.86 5.54
CA ASP A 314 7.78 4.15 5.74
C ASP A 314 6.98 2.87 5.97
N GLU A 315 7.34 1.79 5.26
CA GLU A 315 6.60 0.54 5.25
C GLU A 315 7.47 -0.69 5.46
N PHE A 316 6.96 -1.63 6.25
CA PHE A 316 7.56 -2.93 6.52
C PHE A 316 6.60 -4.02 6.07
N HIS A 317 7.04 -4.89 5.17
CA HIS A 317 6.20 -5.92 4.57
C HIS A 317 6.74 -7.32 4.93
N TYR A 318 5.97 -8.07 5.71
CA TYR A 318 6.33 -9.43 6.09
C TYR A 318 5.90 -10.43 5.03
N ASN A 319 6.89 -11.08 4.44
CA ASN A 319 6.74 -12.02 3.34
C ASN A 319 7.72 -13.19 3.52
N PRO A 320 7.56 -14.00 4.59
CA PRO A 320 8.35 -15.21 4.76
C PRO A 320 7.87 -16.32 3.83
N ALA A 321 8.72 -17.32 3.61
CA ALA A 321 8.32 -18.50 2.82
C ALA A 321 7.07 -19.20 3.39
N SER A 322 6.09 -19.42 2.52
CA SER A 322 4.85 -20.16 2.79
C SER A 322 4.81 -21.48 2.03
N LYS A 323 4.04 -22.44 2.55
CA LYS A 323 3.74 -23.70 1.83
C LYS A 323 2.90 -23.49 0.56
N HIS A 324 2.18 -22.38 0.46
CA HIS A 324 1.31 -22.05 -0.68
C HIS A 324 2.06 -21.39 -1.85
N TYR A 325 3.36 -21.13 -1.69
CA TYR A 325 4.18 -20.62 -2.79
C TYR A 325 4.39 -21.72 -3.82
N ILE A 326 4.32 -21.39 -5.11
CA ILE A 326 4.92 -22.26 -6.12
C ILE A 326 6.44 -22.14 -5.95
N ARG A 327 7.00 -23.14 -5.26
CA ARG A 327 8.43 -23.19 -4.93
C ARG A 327 9.21 -23.30 -6.23
N SER A 328 10.10 -22.35 -6.43
CA SER A 328 11.37 -22.71 -7.06
C SER A 328 12.49 -22.20 -6.13
N GLY A 329 13.63 -22.90 -6.15
CA GLY A 329 14.99 -22.61 -5.59
C GLY A 329 15.17 -22.08 -4.17
N THR A 330 16.37 -21.57 -3.87
CA THR A 330 16.90 -21.35 -2.52
C THR A 330 16.38 -20.06 -1.86
N ILE A 331 15.89 -20.20 -0.63
CA ILE A 331 15.53 -19.06 0.22
C ILE A 331 16.83 -18.34 0.58
N ASP A 332 16.96 -17.09 0.12
CA ASP A 332 18.04 -16.23 0.60
C ASP A 332 17.89 -16.06 2.11
N SER A 333 19.00 -16.27 2.82
CA SER A 333 19.11 -16.22 4.29
C SER A 333 18.93 -14.80 4.86
N LYS A 334 18.85 -13.79 3.99
CA LYS A 334 18.68 -12.38 4.36
C LYS A 334 17.41 -12.16 5.21
N GLY A 335 17.62 -11.55 6.37
CA GLY A 335 16.59 -11.19 7.34
C GLY A 335 15.45 -10.37 6.76
N ALA A 336 15.85 -9.34 6.04
CA ALA A 336 15.02 -8.41 5.30
C ALA A 336 15.83 -7.81 4.14
N PHE A 337 15.21 -6.95 3.34
CA PHE A 337 15.88 -6.15 2.31
C PHE A 337 15.10 -4.86 2.03
N TYR A 338 15.81 -3.77 1.75
CA TYR A 338 15.27 -2.53 1.21
C TYR A 338 14.99 -2.68 -0.29
N ILE A 339 13.78 -2.34 -0.74
CA ILE A 339 13.40 -2.49 -2.15
C ILE A 339 13.47 -1.16 -2.92
N LYS A 340 14.62 -0.90 -3.55
CA LYS A 340 14.85 0.28 -4.39
C LYS A 340 13.80 0.48 -5.48
N SER A 341 13.42 -0.60 -6.17
CA SER A 341 12.55 -0.55 -7.35
C SER A 341 11.11 -0.11 -7.05
N LEU A 342 10.64 -0.29 -5.82
CA LEU A 342 9.32 0.13 -5.34
C LEU A 342 9.37 1.39 -4.47
N SER A 343 10.54 1.71 -3.95
CA SER A 343 10.73 2.87 -3.09
C SER A 343 10.83 4.19 -3.86
N SER A 344 10.50 5.28 -3.19
CA SER A 344 10.63 6.65 -3.65
C SER A 344 10.57 7.60 -2.46
N GLU A 345 10.75 8.89 -2.67
CA GLU A 345 10.61 9.88 -1.61
C GLU A 345 9.22 9.81 -0.94
N GLY A 346 9.20 9.73 0.39
CA GLY A 346 7.98 9.57 1.19
C GLY A 346 7.25 8.23 1.03
N HIS A 347 7.89 7.25 0.36
CA HIS A 347 7.37 5.90 0.20
C HIS A 347 8.52 4.91 0.07
N ARG A 348 9.18 4.61 1.18
CA ARG A 348 10.31 3.66 1.26
C ARG A 348 9.92 2.41 2.01
N MET A 349 10.37 1.28 1.46
CA MET A 349 9.82 -0.01 1.83
C MET A 349 10.92 -1.02 2.14
N MET A 350 10.74 -1.74 3.24
CA MET A 350 11.52 -2.92 3.60
C MET A 350 10.63 -4.16 3.48
N PHE A 351 11.18 -5.25 2.93
CA PHE A 351 10.59 -6.57 2.98
C PHE A 351 11.30 -7.47 3.98
N VAL A 352 10.56 -8.08 4.89
CA VAL A 352 11.07 -9.05 5.87
C VAL A 352 10.75 -10.47 5.37
N ARG A 353 11.79 -11.26 5.08
CA ARG A 353 11.64 -12.63 4.57
C ARG A 353 11.94 -13.72 5.59
N ARG A 354 12.74 -13.41 6.61
CA ARG A 354 13.05 -14.40 7.64
C ARG A 354 11.83 -14.66 8.51
N LYS A 355 11.51 -15.93 8.72
CA LYS A 355 10.45 -16.33 9.65
C LYS A 355 10.78 -15.78 11.04
N VAL A 356 9.85 -15.02 11.61
CA VAL A 356 10.01 -14.39 12.93
C VAL A 356 10.34 -15.40 14.04
N LEU A 357 9.94 -16.67 13.89
CA LEU A 357 10.24 -17.75 14.84
C LEU A 357 11.75 -17.91 15.09
N PHE A 358 12.58 -17.55 14.11
CA PHE A 358 14.04 -17.65 14.19
C PHE A 358 14.71 -16.28 14.31
N SER A 359 14.00 -15.29 14.86
CA SER A 359 14.47 -13.91 14.98
C SER A 359 14.15 -13.34 16.36
N SER A 360 14.97 -12.39 16.83
CA SER A 360 14.77 -11.66 18.08
C SER A 360 14.44 -10.18 17.81
N PRO A 361 13.91 -9.42 18.79
CA PRO A 361 13.78 -7.98 18.66
C PRO A 361 15.11 -7.28 18.33
N LEU A 362 16.22 -7.77 18.90
CA LEU A 362 17.56 -7.27 18.64
C LEU A 362 17.98 -7.49 17.17
N PHE A 363 17.68 -8.66 16.62
CA PHE A 363 17.91 -8.94 15.20
C PHE A 363 17.17 -7.97 14.28
N PHE A 364 15.91 -7.66 14.61
CA PHE A 364 15.13 -6.70 13.82
C PHE A 364 15.67 -5.28 13.96
N LEU A 365 16.11 -4.86 15.15
CA LEU A 365 16.76 -3.57 15.32
C LEU A 365 18.00 -3.46 14.41
N GLN A 366 18.88 -4.47 14.44
CA GLN A 366 20.05 -4.55 13.55
C GLN A 366 19.63 -4.45 12.08
N THR A 367 18.64 -5.24 11.69
CA THR A 367 18.11 -5.26 10.32
C THR A 367 17.52 -3.91 9.89
N PHE A 368 16.82 -3.19 10.78
CA PHE A 368 16.28 -1.86 10.48
C PHE A 368 17.39 -0.85 10.23
N ILE A 369 18.48 -0.93 10.98
CA ILE A 369 19.63 -0.05 10.80
C ILE A 369 20.35 -0.36 9.49
N HIS A 370 20.53 -1.64 9.15
CA HIS A 370 21.18 -2.05 7.91
C HIS A 370 20.43 -1.55 6.67
N GLU A 371 19.18 -2.00 6.50
CA GLU A 371 18.37 -1.63 5.34
C GLU A 371 17.97 -0.15 5.36
N GLY A 372 17.89 0.43 6.55
CA GLY A 372 17.75 1.86 6.75
C GLY A 372 18.93 2.65 6.23
N THR A 373 20.14 2.14 6.42
CA THR A 373 21.36 2.71 5.84
C THR A 373 21.27 2.68 4.31
N HIS A 374 20.85 1.57 3.72
CA HIS A 374 20.60 1.48 2.28
C HIS A 374 19.54 2.46 1.78
N ALA A 375 18.47 2.70 2.54
CA ALA A 375 17.47 3.70 2.19
C ALA A 375 18.03 5.14 2.22
N VAL A 376 18.93 5.46 3.17
CA VAL A 376 19.63 6.75 3.22
C VAL A 376 20.62 6.89 2.07
N GLN A 377 21.40 5.84 1.78
CA GLN A 377 22.32 5.80 0.65
C GLN A 377 21.57 5.99 -0.68
N ASP A 378 20.42 5.34 -0.85
CA ASP A 378 19.56 5.50 -2.03
C ASP A 378 18.99 6.90 -2.16
N GLN A 379 18.55 7.52 -1.06
CA GLN A 379 18.13 8.92 -1.06
C GLN A 379 19.27 9.86 -1.46
N LYS A 380 20.49 9.61 -0.95
CA LYS A 380 21.67 10.40 -1.32
C LYS A 380 22.01 10.20 -2.80
N ALA A 381 22.05 8.96 -3.28
CA ALA A 381 22.37 8.65 -4.67
C ALA A 381 21.36 9.27 -5.65
N PHE A 382 20.08 9.27 -5.30
CA PHE A 382 19.04 9.94 -6.09
C PHE A 382 19.27 11.46 -6.16
N ARG A 383 19.54 12.09 -5.01
CA ARG A 383 19.83 13.54 -4.95
C ARG A 383 21.08 13.89 -5.75
N ASP A 384 22.18 13.17 -5.52
CA ASP A 384 23.44 13.40 -6.22
C ASP A 384 23.32 13.20 -7.73
N TYR A 385 22.53 12.21 -8.17
CA TYR A 385 22.23 12.05 -9.59
C TYR A 385 21.55 13.29 -10.15
N TYR A 386 20.49 13.79 -9.51
CA TYR A 386 19.75 14.95 -10.00
C TYR A 386 20.57 16.26 -9.94
N ASP A 387 21.30 16.48 -8.84
CA ASP A 387 22.19 17.62 -8.68
C ASP A 387 23.31 17.61 -9.73
N SER A 388 23.87 16.44 -10.05
CA SER A 388 24.86 16.33 -11.14
C SER A 388 24.29 16.79 -12.49
N GLN A 389 23.01 16.54 -12.77
CA GLN A 389 22.37 17.01 -14.01
C GLN A 389 22.17 18.53 -14.02
N LYS A 390 21.85 19.13 -12.86
CA LYS A 390 21.79 20.59 -12.72
C LYS A 390 23.14 21.23 -12.94
N ILE A 391 24.18 20.70 -12.29
CA ILE A 391 25.55 21.21 -12.45
C ILE A 391 25.99 21.08 -13.91
N LYS A 392 25.68 19.95 -14.57
CA LYS A 392 25.95 19.78 -16.00
C LYS A 392 25.30 20.87 -16.86
N ALA A 393 24.05 21.25 -16.55
CA ALA A 393 23.39 22.35 -17.26
C ALA A 393 24.07 23.71 -17.04
N VAL A 394 24.59 23.97 -15.83
CA VAL A 394 25.38 25.18 -15.54
C VAL A 394 26.72 25.16 -16.30
N LEU A 395 27.41 24.03 -16.32
CA LEU A 395 28.66 23.86 -17.06
C LEU A 395 28.49 24.11 -18.56
N VAL A 396 27.39 23.65 -19.16
CA VAL A 396 27.08 23.94 -20.57
C VAL A 396 26.92 25.45 -20.83
N ARG A 397 26.31 26.20 -19.90
CA ARG A 397 26.18 27.66 -20.00
C ARG A 397 27.51 28.38 -19.81
N LEU A 398 28.34 27.92 -18.87
CA LEU A 398 29.68 28.47 -18.69
C LEU A 398 30.52 28.23 -19.95
N GLN A 399 30.39 27.07 -20.57
CA GLN A 399 31.04 26.75 -21.84
C GLN A 399 30.57 27.67 -22.98
N SER A 400 29.26 27.88 -23.14
CA SER A 400 28.75 28.80 -24.19
C SER A 400 29.19 30.25 -23.99
N ASN A 401 29.53 30.63 -22.75
CA ASN A 401 30.00 31.98 -22.41
C ASN A 401 31.54 32.10 -22.42
N GLY A 402 32.27 31.10 -22.94
CA GLY A 402 33.74 31.10 -22.97
C GLY A 402 34.42 30.96 -21.60
N LYS A 403 33.68 30.56 -20.56
CA LYS A 403 34.15 30.41 -19.16
C LYS A 403 34.43 28.95 -18.77
N GLU A 404 34.69 28.07 -19.74
CA GLU A 404 34.85 26.62 -19.54
C GLU A 404 36.04 26.23 -18.64
N ASN A 405 37.07 27.06 -18.57
CA ASN A 405 38.29 26.84 -17.78
C ASN A 405 38.36 27.75 -16.54
N SER A 406 37.26 28.43 -16.21
CA SER A 406 37.18 29.24 -14.99
C SER A 406 37.32 28.37 -13.72
N ALA A 407 37.78 28.98 -12.62
CA ALA A 407 37.83 28.30 -11.33
C ALA A 407 36.46 27.77 -10.90
N GLU A 408 35.40 28.52 -11.17
CA GLU A 408 34.01 28.09 -10.97
C GLU A 408 33.68 26.82 -11.77
N ALA A 409 33.97 26.81 -13.07
CA ALA A 409 33.71 25.64 -13.92
C ALA A 409 34.50 24.41 -13.44
N ASN A 410 35.75 24.57 -13.01
CA ASN A 410 36.56 23.46 -12.51
C ASN A 410 36.02 22.90 -11.18
N ASN A 411 35.63 23.77 -10.25
CA ASN A 411 34.99 23.35 -8.99
C ASN A 411 33.68 22.59 -9.25
N LEU A 412 32.84 23.11 -10.14
CA LEU A 412 31.59 22.47 -10.55
C LEU A 412 31.82 21.12 -11.24
N LYS A 413 32.86 20.98 -12.08
CA LYS A 413 33.24 19.69 -12.69
C LYS A 413 33.62 18.68 -11.60
N HIS A 414 34.45 19.06 -10.63
CA HIS A 414 34.82 18.18 -9.52
C HIS A 414 33.62 17.75 -8.68
N GLU A 415 32.76 18.70 -8.30
CA GLU A 415 31.54 18.41 -7.54
C GLU A 415 30.59 17.46 -8.31
N MET A 416 30.35 17.76 -9.59
CA MET A 416 29.52 16.92 -10.47
C MET A 416 30.07 15.50 -10.56
N ASN A 417 31.39 15.35 -10.77
CA ASN A 417 32.05 14.06 -10.90
C ASN A 417 31.92 13.24 -9.60
N ALA A 418 32.12 13.86 -8.44
CA ALA A 418 31.98 13.19 -7.14
C ALA A 418 30.53 12.72 -6.89
N LYS A 419 29.54 13.57 -7.20
CA LYS A 419 28.11 13.23 -7.09
C LYS A 419 27.73 12.09 -8.04
N GLN A 420 28.17 12.20 -9.30
CA GLN A 420 27.89 11.20 -10.32
C GLN A 420 28.56 9.86 -10.01
N ASP A 421 29.79 9.87 -9.48
CA ASP A 421 30.49 8.67 -9.02
C ASP A 421 29.68 7.95 -7.93
N TYR A 422 29.30 8.65 -6.85
CA TYR A 422 28.50 8.06 -5.77
C TYR A 422 27.21 7.42 -6.29
N ALA A 423 26.45 8.15 -7.12
CA ALA A 423 25.21 7.64 -7.71
C ALA A 423 25.45 6.42 -8.63
N ASN A 424 26.52 6.45 -9.44
CA ASN A 424 26.87 5.35 -10.32
C ASN A 424 27.30 4.11 -9.55
N ARG A 425 28.11 4.24 -8.50
CA ARG A 425 28.50 3.11 -7.64
C ARG A 425 27.28 2.49 -6.97
N TRP A 426 26.35 3.31 -6.49
CA TRP A 426 25.10 2.82 -5.88
C TRP A 426 24.17 2.08 -6.85
N TYR A 427 23.90 2.66 -8.03
CA TYR A 427 22.92 2.11 -8.97
C TYR A 427 23.49 1.06 -9.91
N ARG A 428 24.78 1.15 -10.25
CA ARG A 428 25.42 0.30 -11.25
C ARG A 428 26.53 -0.57 -10.65
N GLY A 429 26.93 -0.37 -9.40
CA GLY A 429 28.10 -1.04 -8.81
C GLY A 429 29.42 -0.47 -9.36
N ILE A 430 30.51 -1.18 -9.13
CA ILE A 430 31.85 -0.84 -9.63
C ILE A 430 32.24 -1.75 -10.79
N LYS A 431 32.98 -1.22 -11.78
CA LYS A 431 33.44 -2.01 -12.94
C LYS A 431 34.72 -2.76 -12.58
N THR A 432 34.76 -4.05 -12.84
CA THR A 432 35.92 -4.92 -12.68
C THR A 432 36.25 -5.60 -14.01
N LYS A 433 37.35 -6.36 -14.06
CA LYS A 433 37.73 -7.15 -15.24
C LYS A 433 36.66 -8.19 -15.63
N THR A 434 35.92 -8.72 -14.67
CA THR A 434 34.93 -9.80 -14.86
C THR A 434 33.49 -9.30 -15.00
N GLY A 435 33.28 -7.98 -14.99
CA GLY A 435 31.96 -7.37 -15.06
C GLY A 435 31.74 -6.33 -13.96
N ARG A 436 30.48 -5.92 -13.75
CA ARG A 436 30.16 -5.01 -12.65
C ARG A 436 29.79 -5.80 -11.40
N ILE A 437 30.37 -5.42 -10.27
CA ILE A 437 30.07 -6.01 -8.96
C ILE A 437 29.46 -4.95 -8.05
N GLN A 438 28.78 -5.39 -6.99
CA GLN A 438 28.32 -4.50 -5.94
C GLN A 438 29.52 -3.83 -5.27
N ASP A 439 29.39 -2.53 -4.98
CA ASP A 439 30.38 -1.83 -4.20
C ASP A 439 30.18 -2.14 -2.71
N ILE A 440 31.16 -2.85 -2.14
CA ILE A 440 31.14 -3.35 -0.76
C ILE A 440 31.21 -2.21 0.26
N ALA A 441 31.67 -1.01 -0.12
CA ALA A 441 31.73 0.13 0.80
C ALA A 441 30.34 0.49 1.37
N PHE A 442 29.27 0.31 0.60
CA PHE A 442 27.91 0.57 1.08
C PHE A 442 27.44 -0.44 2.13
N GLU A 443 27.84 -1.71 1.96
CA GLU A 443 27.55 -2.79 2.91
C GLU A 443 28.38 -2.63 4.20
N CYS A 444 29.61 -2.14 4.08
CA CYS A 444 30.44 -1.83 5.24
C CYS A 444 29.88 -0.67 6.05
N GLU A 445 29.43 0.42 5.42
CA GLU A 445 28.77 1.52 6.15
C GLU A 445 27.54 1.01 6.92
N ALA A 446 26.72 0.16 6.30
CA ALA A 446 25.54 -0.44 6.95
C ALA A 446 25.96 -1.32 8.14
N THR A 447 26.97 -2.16 7.96
CA THR A 447 27.50 -3.06 9.01
C THR A 447 28.11 -2.29 10.18
N GLU A 448 28.82 -1.18 9.93
CA GLU A 448 29.33 -0.32 11.00
C GLU A 448 28.21 0.35 11.79
N ASN A 449 27.14 0.80 11.11
CA ASN A 449 25.98 1.38 11.78
C ASN A 449 25.23 0.34 12.62
N GLU A 450 25.14 -0.91 12.17
CA GLU A 450 24.64 -2.03 12.97
C GLU A 450 25.41 -2.17 14.28
N ILE A 451 26.75 -2.23 14.21
CA ILE A 451 27.62 -2.39 15.39
C ILE A 451 27.36 -1.27 16.39
N LYS A 452 27.35 -0.01 15.90
CA LYS A 452 27.08 1.18 16.73
C LYS A 452 25.71 1.06 17.42
N ALA A 453 24.66 0.70 16.67
CA ALA A 453 23.32 0.60 17.21
C ALA A 453 23.18 -0.53 18.25
N VAL A 454 23.68 -1.73 17.95
CA VAL A 454 23.61 -2.89 18.84
C VAL A 454 24.44 -2.66 20.10
N LYS A 455 25.63 -2.06 19.99
CA LYS A 455 26.47 -1.71 21.15
C LYS A 455 25.77 -0.73 22.09
N LEU A 456 25.16 0.34 21.54
CA LEU A 456 24.50 1.39 22.34
C LEU A 456 23.30 0.91 23.14
N ILE A 457 22.55 -0.05 22.62
CA ILE A 457 21.38 -0.62 23.29
C ILE A 457 21.71 -1.80 24.21
N GLY A 458 23.00 -2.08 24.43
CA GLY A 458 23.49 -3.12 25.34
C GLY A 458 23.42 -4.55 24.78
N GLY A 459 23.45 -4.72 23.45
CA GLY A 459 23.48 -6.04 22.81
C GLY A 459 24.80 -6.78 23.03
N SER A 460 24.90 -8.01 22.51
CA SER A 460 26.16 -8.77 22.48
C SER A 460 26.84 -8.65 21.11
N PRO A 461 28.19 -8.56 21.04
CA PRO A 461 28.94 -8.65 19.79
C PRO A 461 28.64 -9.91 18.98
N ASP A 462 28.19 -10.99 19.63
CA ASP A 462 27.92 -12.26 18.95
C ASP A 462 26.78 -12.19 17.93
N ILE A 463 25.84 -11.24 18.06
CA ILE A 463 24.79 -11.10 17.04
C ILE A 463 25.35 -10.70 15.68
N MET A 464 26.51 -10.02 15.66
CA MET A 464 27.17 -9.59 14.44
C MET A 464 27.75 -10.76 13.63
N LYS A 465 27.91 -11.95 14.23
CA LYS A 465 28.30 -13.17 13.49
C LYS A 465 27.29 -13.53 12.38
N ALA A 466 26.04 -13.09 12.52
CA ALA A 466 25.00 -13.29 11.51
C ALA A 466 25.06 -12.27 10.36
N SER A 467 25.88 -11.22 10.47
CA SER A 467 26.06 -10.24 9.40
C SER A 467 26.93 -10.83 8.30
N GLY A 468 26.37 -10.96 7.09
CA GLY A 468 27.04 -11.57 5.95
C GLY A 468 28.27 -10.80 5.44
N TYR A 469 28.36 -9.50 5.76
CA TYR A 469 29.40 -8.61 5.24
C TYR A 469 30.52 -8.31 6.25
N LEU A 470 30.38 -8.70 7.52
CA LEU A 470 31.38 -8.45 8.56
C LEU A 470 32.79 -8.92 8.14
N LYS A 471 32.89 -10.06 7.43
CA LYS A 471 34.18 -10.60 6.95
C LYS A 471 34.84 -9.78 5.85
N LEU A 472 34.09 -8.91 5.17
CA LEU A 472 34.54 -8.10 4.05
C LEU A 472 34.84 -6.65 4.45
N CYS A 473 34.63 -6.29 5.72
CA CYS A 473 34.67 -4.91 6.20
C CYS A 473 35.70 -4.77 7.33
N PRO A 474 36.97 -4.42 7.02
CA PRO A 474 38.05 -4.37 8.00
C PRO A 474 37.75 -3.46 9.20
N GLU A 475 37.12 -2.31 8.96
CA GLU A 475 36.76 -1.38 10.03
C GLU A 475 35.68 -1.95 10.96
N ALA A 476 34.66 -2.60 10.40
CA ALA A 476 33.65 -3.30 11.19
C ALA A 476 34.26 -4.43 12.04
N GLN A 477 35.27 -5.15 11.52
CA GLN A 477 36.01 -6.16 12.29
C GLN A 477 36.77 -5.54 13.46
N ARG A 478 37.46 -4.42 13.24
CA ARG A 478 38.15 -3.67 14.31
C ARG A 478 37.19 -3.26 15.42
N GLN A 479 36.06 -2.64 15.06
CA GLN A 479 35.04 -2.21 16.02
C GLN A 479 34.50 -3.37 16.87
N ILE A 480 34.39 -4.57 16.31
CA ILE A 480 33.95 -5.77 17.05
C ILE A 480 35.00 -6.26 18.04
N ILE A 481 36.28 -6.25 17.66
CA ILE A 481 37.38 -6.65 18.54
C ILE A 481 37.45 -5.67 19.72
N GLU A 482 37.47 -4.36 19.44
CA GLU A 482 37.50 -3.31 20.47
C GLU A 482 36.32 -3.43 21.43
N TRP A 483 35.12 -3.66 20.90
CA TRP A 483 33.93 -3.84 21.74
C TRP A 483 34.01 -5.07 22.64
N ARG A 484 34.57 -6.20 22.17
CA ARG A 484 34.81 -7.39 23.01
C ARG A 484 35.81 -7.10 24.12
N ASP A 485 36.89 -6.39 23.80
CA ASP A 485 37.91 -6.02 24.78
C ASP A 485 37.35 -5.08 25.86
N GLU A 486 36.51 -4.12 25.48
CA GLU A 486 35.79 -3.25 26.44
C GLU A 486 34.92 -4.06 27.41
N ILE A 487 34.17 -5.04 26.92
CA ILE A 487 33.35 -5.92 27.76
C ILE A 487 34.24 -6.72 28.71
N ALA A 488 35.35 -7.29 28.21
CA ALA A 488 36.29 -8.05 29.02
C ALA A 488 36.92 -7.19 30.13
N ARG A 489 37.32 -5.95 29.82
CA ARG A 489 37.85 -4.99 30.80
C ARG A 489 36.82 -4.64 31.87
N LYS A 490 35.56 -4.34 31.47
CA LYS A 490 34.47 -4.06 32.43
C LYS A 490 34.20 -5.24 33.36
N ASN A 491 34.17 -6.45 32.82
CA ASN A 491 33.96 -7.66 33.63
C ASN A 491 35.10 -7.93 34.61
N ARG A 492 36.36 -7.62 34.23
CA ARG A 492 37.50 -7.71 35.16
C ARG A 492 37.41 -6.65 36.26
N HIS A 493 36.98 -5.44 35.92
CA HIS A 493 36.81 -4.36 36.90
C HIS A 493 35.70 -4.67 37.90
N ASN A 494 34.55 -5.18 37.45
CA ASN A 494 33.43 -5.55 38.34
C ASN A 494 33.69 -6.79 39.22
N ARG A 495 34.78 -7.54 38.97
CA ARG A 495 35.19 -8.71 39.78
C ARG A 495 36.25 -8.37 40.82
N ARG A 496 36.86 -7.19 40.72
CA ARG A 496 37.73 -6.60 41.74
C ARG A 496 36.88 -5.69 42.62
#